data_AF-A0AAJ4RDY6-F1
#
_entry.id   AF-A0AAJ4RDY6-F1
#
_cell.length_a   1.000
_cell.length_b   1.000
_cell.length_c   1.000
_cell.angle_alpha   90.00
_cell.angle_beta   90.00
_cell.angle_gamma   90.00
#
_symmetry.space_group_name_H-M   'P 1'
#
loop_
_entity.id
_entity.type
_entity.pdbx_description
1 polymer ?
#
loop_
_entity_poly.entity_id
_entity_poly.type
_entity_poly.pdbx_seq_one_letter_code
_entity_poly.pdbx_strand_id
1 'polypeptide(L)' 'MSHFDLGVSLAFWLTILSALLCVVYGIINWNKGDEESNEALLAKWAEEEKEIEEELL' A
#
# COMPACT_ATOMS: atom_id res chain seq x y z
N MET A 1 40.16 23.90 1.10
CA MET A 1 39.87 22.62 1.76
C MET A 1 38.37 22.41 1.65
N SER A 2 37.95 21.38 0.91
CA SER A 2 36.55 21.06 0.62
C SER A 2 35.70 20.98 1.90
N HIS A 3 34.82 21.96 2.12
CA HIS A 3 33.79 21.83 3.14
C HIS A 3 32.67 21.00 2.50
N PHE A 4 32.81 19.68 2.57
CA PHE A 4 31.68 18.79 2.27
C PHE A 4 30.56 19.18 3.23
N ASP A 5 29.43 19.63 2.70
CA ASP A 5 28.25 19.92 3.51
C ASP A 5 27.64 18.58 3.95
N LEU A 6 28.12 18.13 5.11
CA LEU A 6 27.68 16.89 5.72
C LEU A 6 26.17 16.89 5.96
N GLY A 7 25.57 18.05 6.24
CA GLY A 7 24.13 18.19 6.43
C GLY A 7 23.34 17.92 5.15
N VAL A 8 23.74 18.54 4.04
CA VAL A 8 23.10 18.35 2.73
C VAL A 8 23.26 16.91 2.25
N SER A 9 24.47 16.34 2.35
CA SER A 9 24.72 14.96 1.94
C SER A 9 23.91 13.94 2.77
N LEU A 10 23.81 14.14 4.08
CA LEU A 10 23.02 13.29 4.96
C LEU A 10 21.52 13.38 4.64
N ALA A 11 21.00 14.57 4.34
CA ALA A 11 19.61 14.76 3.97
C ALA A 11 19.22 13.96 2.72
N PHE A 12 20.08 13.94 1.69
CA PHE A 12 19.86 13.12 0.50
C PHE A 12 19.85 11.62 0.83
N TRP A 13 20.84 11.15 1.60
CA TRP A 13 20.90 9.75 2.02
C TRP A 13 19.69 9.32 2.83
N LEU A 14 19.26 10.11 3.81
CA LEU A 14 18.08 9.82 4.62
C LEU A 14 16.79 9.81 3.79
N THR A 15 16.66 10.72 2.84
CA THR A 15 15.49 10.78 1.95
C THR A 15 15.40 9.52 1.08
N ILE A 16 16.52 9.10 0.49
CA ILE A 16 16.59 7.88 -0.32
C ILE A 16 16.28 6.64 0.54
N LEU A 17 16.87 6.54 1.74
CA LEU A 17 16.61 5.43 2.65
C LEU A 17 15.15 5.39 3.11
N SER A 18 14.55 6.54 3.41
CA SER A 18 13.14 6.63 3.78
C SER A 18 12.23 6.14 2.66
N ALA A 19 12.47 6.60 1.42
CA ALA A 19 11.72 6.15 0.26
C ALA A 19 11.85 4.63 0.05
N LEU A 20 13.06 4.08 0.16
CA LEU A 20 13.30 2.64 0.06
C LEU A 20 12.56 1.85 1.15
N LEU A 21 12.59 2.32 2.40
CA LEU A 21 11.87 1.68 3.50
C LEU A 21 10.36 1.67 3.25
N CYS A 22 9.78 2.78 2.79
CA CYS A 22 8.35 2.85 2.45
C CYS A 22 7.97 1.87 1.34
N VAL A 23 8.78 1.80 0.27
CA VAL A 23 8.53 0.89 -0.86
C VAL A 23 8.67 -0.56 -0.42
N VAL A 24 9.74 -0.92 0.30
CA VAL A 24 9.97 -2.29 0.78
C VAL A 24 8.87 -2.72 1.74
N TYR A 25 8.50 -1.86 2.70
CA TYR A 25 7.40 -2.14 3.62
C TYR A 25 6.07 -2.33 2.87
N GLY A 26 5.78 -1.43 1.93
CA GLY A 26 4.61 -1.54 1.06
C GLY A 26 4.57 -2.88 0.35
N ILE A 27 5.64 -3.26 -0.36
CA ILE A 27 5.73 -4.54 -1.09
C ILE A 27 5.52 -5.74 -0.14
N ILE A 28 6.13 -5.73 1.05
CA ILE A 28 6.03 -6.84 2.01
C ILE A 28 4.63 -6.94 2.62
N ASN A 29 3.96 -5.80 2.85
CA ASN A 29 2.72 -5.74 3.60
C ASN A 29 1.46 -5.59 2.73
N TRP A 30 1.60 -5.30 1.44
CA TRP A 30 0.48 -5.04 0.51
C TRP A 30 -0.50 -6.20 0.44
N ASN A 31 -0.02 -7.45 0.47
CA ASN A 31 -0.84 -8.65 0.35
C ASN A 31 -1.04 -9.39 1.68
N LYS A 32 -0.79 -8.73 2.82
CA LYS A 32 -1.05 -9.31 4.15
C LYS A 32 -2.46 -8.98 4.66
N GLY A 33 -3.34 -8.50 3.79
CA GLY A 33 -4.76 -8.37 4.06
C GLY A 33 -5.33 -9.74 4.40
N ASP A 34 -6.06 -9.79 5.50
CA ASP A 34 -6.66 -10.99 6.09
C ASP A 34 -7.65 -11.63 5.10
N GLU A 35 -7.22 -12.72 4.47
CA GLU A 35 -8.07 -13.54 3.59
C GLU A 35 -9.19 -14.23 4.39
N GLU A 36 -9.03 -14.41 5.71
CA GLU A 36 -9.94 -15.18 6.56
C GLU A 36 -11.16 -14.35 7.03
N SER A 37 -11.06 -13.01 7.13
CA SER A 37 -12.19 -12.16 7.54
C SER A 37 -13.11 -11.69 6.41
N ASN A 38 -12.79 -12.01 5.15
CA ASN A 38 -13.50 -11.46 4.00
C ASN A 38 -14.54 -12.37 3.36
N GLU A 39 -14.66 -13.65 3.73
CA GLU A 39 -15.62 -14.56 3.06
C GLU A 39 -17.08 -14.08 3.17
N ALA A 40 -17.51 -13.65 4.35
CA ALA A 40 -18.85 -13.12 4.57
C ALA A 40 -19.08 -11.78 3.83
N LEU A 41 -18.03 -10.97 3.72
CA LEU A 41 -18.08 -9.68 3.02
C LEU A 41 -18.14 -9.87 1.51
N LEU A 42 -17.34 -10.79 0.98
CA LEU A 42 -17.32 -11.20 -0.43
C LEU A 42 -18.66 -11.82 -0.85
N ALA A 43 -19.26 -12.66 -0.01
CA ALA A 43 -20.58 -13.23 -0.27
C ALA A 43 -21.67 -12.14 -0.37
N LYS A 44 -21.63 -11.15 0.52
CA LYS A 44 -22.56 -10.01 0.50
C LYS A 44 -22.38 -9.14 -0.75
N TRP A 45 -21.13 -8.85 -1.14
CA TRP A 45 -20.85 -8.09 -2.36
C TRP A 45 -21.31 -8.81 -3.62
N ALA A 46 -21.13 -10.13 -3.69
CA ALA A 46 -21.59 -10.94 -4.82
C ALA A 46 -23.13 -10.97 -4.94
N GLU A 47 -23.85 -10.89 -3.81
CA GLU A 47 -25.31 -10.78 -3.78
C GLU A 47 -25.77 -9.38 -4.22
N GLU A 48 -25.18 -8.33 -3.66
CA GLU A 48 -25.48 -6.93 -4.04
C GLU A 48 -25.19 -6.66 -5.53
N GLU A 49 -24.11 -7.23 -6.09
CA GLU A 49 -23.77 -7.08 -7.50
C GLU A 49 -24.85 -7.69 -8.42
N LYS A 50 -25.42 -8.84 -8.04
CA LYS A 50 -26.55 -9.43 -8.76
C LYS A 50 -27.80 -8.58 -8.69
N GLU A 51 -28.14 -8.06 -7.51
CA GLU A 51 -29.32 -7.21 -7.34
C GLU A 51 -29.21 -5.95 -8.22
N ILE A 52 -28.03 -5.32 -8.27
CA ILE A 52 -27.78 -4.14 -9.11
C ILE A 52 -27.89 -4.51 -10.60
N GLU A 53 -27.35 -5.67 -11.01
CA GLU A 53 -27.43 -6.13 -12.40
C GLU A 53 -28.86 -6.45 -12.82
N GLU A 54 -29.68 -7.02 -11.93
CA GLU A 54 -31.10 -7.28 -12.17
C GLU A 54 -31.95 -6.00 -12.17
N GLU A 55 -31.64 -4.98 -11.36
CA GLU A 55 -32.34 -3.68 -11.39
C GLU A 55 -32.00 -2.82 -12.63
N LEU A 56 -30.81 -2.99 -13.20
CA LEU A 56 -30.36 -2.23 -14.37
C LEU A 56 -30.80 -2.83 -15.73
N LEU A 57 -31.43 -4.01 -15.72
CA LEU A 57 -31.87 -4.77 -16.90
C LEU A 57 -33.38 -4.63 -17.17
#